data_AF-A0A9E4KGI8-F1
#
_entry.id   AF-A0A9E4KGI8-F1
#
_cell.length_a   1.000
_cell.length_b   1.000
_cell.length_c   1.000
_cell.angle_alpha   90.00
_cell.angle_beta   90.00
_cell.angle_gamma   90.00
#
_symmetry.space_group_name_H-M   'P 1'
#
loop_
_entity.id
_entity.type
_entity.pdbx_description
1 polymer ?
#
loop_
_entity_poly.entity_id
_entity_poly.type
_entity_poly.pdbx_seq_one_letter_code
_entity_poly.pdbx_strand_id
1 'polypeptide(L)'
;MKKSLGLLFLFLITISGYSTAASVYTFTGEIIADNFSDNTGAIGDAGLAIGSTISYSFLVDTTSQGSWRANNGAVTTYNDTTTANETIDYFYVDLISGGLGEVDGGYFNGPSFVDEYNRGLDIISSTDPSDDWVSFLGGSANNLVQIYSGGISFVDWIIGTSPISALESTYDSTGASSVISSVLTLESVSPVPIPPALLLFGSGLLGLFGYSYRKRIN
;
A
#
# COMPACT_ATOMS: atom_id res chain seq x y z
N MET A 1 40.63 -30.86 29.92
CA MET A 1 39.24 -31.10 29.45
C MET A 1 38.81 -29.92 28.59
N LYS A 2 38.91 -30.06 27.26
CA LYS A 2 38.64 -28.98 26.28
C LYS A 2 37.69 -29.50 25.21
N LYS A 3 36.41 -29.69 25.54
CA LYS A 3 35.36 -30.06 24.56
C LYS A 3 34.00 -29.59 25.08
N SER A 4 33.72 -28.29 24.99
CA SER A 4 32.35 -27.78 25.17
C SER A 4 32.06 -26.44 24.50
N LEU A 5 33.00 -25.87 23.74
CA LEU A 5 32.81 -24.56 23.09
C LEU A 5 32.35 -24.63 21.62
N GLY A 6 32.07 -25.83 21.11
CA GLY A 6 31.64 -26.05 19.72
C GLY A 6 30.13 -26.07 19.52
N LEU A 7 29.33 -26.17 20.61
CA LEU A 7 27.89 -26.35 20.52
C LEU A 7 27.07 -25.06 20.70
N LEU A 8 27.72 -23.94 21.09
CA LEU A 8 27.01 -22.68 21.33
C LEU A 8 26.84 -21.81 20.07
N PHE A 9 27.56 -22.10 18.98
CA PHE A 9 27.56 -21.27 17.78
C PHE A 9 26.48 -21.64 16.74
N LEU A 10 25.80 -22.78 16.91
CA LEU A 10 24.77 -23.23 15.97
C LEU A 10 23.34 -22.77 16.34
N PHE A 11 23.18 -22.10 17.49
CA PHE A 11 21.86 -21.67 17.99
C PHE A 11 21.52 -20.19 17.72
N LEU A 12 22.41 -19.45 17.03
CA LEU A 12 22.28 -17.99 16.85
C LEU A 12 21.87 -17.54 15.44
N ILE A 13 21.52 -18.46 14.54
CA ILE A 13 20.99 -18.14 13.18
C ILE A 13 19.50 -18.52 13.07
N THR A 14 18.74 -18.41 14.17
CA THR A 14 17.27 -18.51 14.14
C THR A 14 16.59 -17.29 14.72
N ILE A 15 17.28 -16.16 14.79
CA ILE A 15 16.57 -14.87 14.86
C ILE A 15 16.16 -14.57 13.42
N SER A 16 15.13 -15.29 12.94
CA SER A 16 14.25 -14.76 11.91
C SER A 16 13.69 -13.47 12.50
N GLY A 17 14.39 -12.36 12.25
CA GLY A 17 13.80 -11.06 12.39
C GLY A 17 12.61 -11.05 11.44
N TYR A 18 11.41 -11.23 12.00
CA TYR A 18 10.19 -10.80 11.35
C TYR A 18 10.27 -9.27 11.26
N SER A 19 11.08 -8.76 10.34
CA SER A 19 10.79 -7.48 9.74
C SER A 19 9.53 -7.74 8.95
N THR A 20 8.39 -7.24 9.44
CA THR A 20 7.14 -7.18 8.68
C THR A 20 7.41 -6.30 7.47
N ALA A 21 7.92 -6.92 6.39
CA ALA A 21 8.20 -6.23 5.16
C ALA A 21 6.86 -5.80 4.55
N ALA A 22 6.87 -4.65 3.88
CA ALA A 22 5.75 -4.22 3.06
C ALA A 22 5.30 -5.35 2.12
N SER A 23 4.01 -5.42 1.85
CA SER A 23 3.42 -6.45 0.99
C SER A 23 2.65 -5.82 -0.15
N VAL A 24 2.68 -6.44 -1.32
CA VAL A 24 1.90 -6.03 -2.49
C VAL A 24 0.55 -6.74 -2.45
N TYR A 25 -0.52 -5.96 -2.34
CA TYR A 25 -1.90 -6.40 -2.45
C TYR A 25 -2.36 -6.15 -3.88
N THR A 26 -2.86 -7.18 -4.56
CA THR A 26 -3.40 -7.05 -5.93
C THR A 26 -4.87 -7.37 -5.94
N PHE A 27 -5.66 -6.45 -6.49
CA PHE A 27 -7.09 -6.53 -6.61
C PHE A 27 -7.47 -6.63 -8.09
N THR A 28 -8.40 -7.52 -8.42
CA THR A 28 -8.93 -7.59 -9.79
C THR A 28 -10.44 -7.66 -9.78
N GLY A 29 -11.06 -7.16 -10.85
CA GLY A 29 -12.50 -7.19 -10.98
C GLY A 29 -12.96 -6.44 -12.21
N GLU A 30 -14.24 -6.08 -12.26
CA GLU A 30 -14.86 -5.52 -13.45
C GLU A 30 -15.33 -4.09 -13.23
N ILE A 31 -15.20 -3.27 -14.29
CA ILE A 31 -15.79 -1.94 -14.35
C ILE A 31 -17.32 -2.08 -14.38
N ILE A 32 -17.99 -1.38 -13.47
CA ILE A 32 -19.45 -1.37 -13.39
C ILE A 32 -20.04 -0.11 -14.02
N ALA A 33 -21.34 -0.15 -14.31
CA ALA A 33 -22.04 1.00 -14.90
C ALA A 33 -22.20 2.19 -13.93
N ASP A 34 -22.05 1.95 -12.62
CA ASP A 34 -22.19 3.00 -11.61
C ASP A 34 -20.99 3.96 -11.63
N ASN A 35 -21.26 5.26 -11.59
CA ASN A 35 -20.29 6.35 -11.77
C ASN A 35 -19.32 6.14 -12.96
N PHE A 36 -19.82 5.69 -14.10
CA PHE A 36 -19.04 5.59 -15.34
C PHE A 36 -19.20 6.86 -16.20
N SER A 37 -18.10 7.54 -16.51
CA SER A 37 -18.09 8.71 -17.40
C SER A 37 -16.74 8.84 -18.09
N ASP A 38 -16.70 9.14 -19.38
CA ASP A 38 -15.45 9.29 -20.13
C ASP A 38 -15.31 10.66 -20.81
N ASN A 39 -15.37 11.75 -20.03
CA ASN A 39 -15.37 13.09 -20.63
C ASN A 39 -13.98 13.54 -21.12
N THR A 40 -12.89 12.91 -20.64
CA THR A 40 -11.53 13.18 -21.14
C THR A 40 -11.14 12.25 -22.29
N GLY A 41 -11.89 11.16 -22.53
CA GLY A 41 -11.55 10.10 -23.48
C GLY A 41 -10.56 9.06 -22.94
N ALA A 42 -10.04 9.23 -21.73
CA ALA A 42 -9.01 8.35 -21.17
C ALA A 42 -9.43 6.88 -21.05
N ILE A 43 -10.71 6.60 -20.77
CA ILE A 43 -11.21 5.23 -20.62
C ILE A 43 -11.25 4.56 -21.99
N GLY A 44 -11.80 5.25 -22.99
CA GLY A 44 -11.86 4.79 -24.37
C GLY A 44 -10.46 4.61 -24.98
N ASP A 45 -9.54 5.53 -24.71
CA ASP A 45 -8.14 5.47 -25.18
C ASP A 45 -7.38 4.29 -24.56
N ALA A 46 -7.70 3.92 -23.32
CA ALA A 46 -7.21 2.70 -22.67
C ALA A 46 -7.86 1.40 -23.20
N GLY A 47 -8.84 1.51 -24.11
CA GLY A 47 -9.60 0.37 -24.64
C GLY A 47 -10.52 -0.28 -23.59
N LEU A 48 -10.91 0.48 -22.57
CA LEU A 48 -11.74 0.01 -21.47
C LEU A 48 -13.21 0.39 -21.70
N ALA A 49 -14.11 -0.41 -21.13
CA ALA A 49 -15.54 -0.18 -21.12
C ALA A 49 -16.15 -0.83 -19.87
N ILE A 50 -17.45 -0.61 -19.64
CA ILE A 50 -18.21 -1.37 -18.65
C ILE A 50 -18.07 -2.87 -18.94
N GLY A 51 -17.73 -3.66 -17.91
CA GLY A 51 -17.43 -5.09 -18.00
C GLY A 51 -15.97 -5.42 -18.35
N SER A 52 -15.13 -4.43 -18.65
CA SER A 52 -13.68 -4.68 -18.77
C SER A 52 -13.11 -5.08 -17.42
N THR A 53 -12.19 -6.05 -17.44
CA THR A 53 -11.41 -6.43 -16.26
C THR A 53 -10.32 -5.39 -15.99
N ILE A 54 -10.21 -4.94 -14.74
CA ILE A 54 -9.18 -4.04 -14.25
C ILE A 54 -8.39 -4.69 -13.11
N SER A 55 -7.15 -4.24 -12.93
CA SER A 55 -6.25 -4.71 -11.88
C SER A 55 -5.54 -3.52 -11.25
N TYR A 56 -5.51 -3.51 -9.91
CA TYR A 56 -4.78 -2.52 -9.13
C TYR A 56 -3.85 -3.24 -8.16
N SER A 57 -2.62 -2.76 -8.03
CA SER A 57 -1.67 -3.25 -7.04
C SER A 57 -1.21 -2.12 -6.15
N PHE A 58 -1.32 -2.35 -4.84
CA PHE A 58 -0.83 -1.45 -3.81
C PHE A 58 0.31 -2.10 -3.03
N LEU A 59 1.43 -1.40 -2.89
CA LEU A 59 2.38 -1.68 -1.83
C LEU A 59 1.77 -1.23 -0.50
N VAL A 60 1.77 -2.07 0.52
CA VAL A 60 1.16 -1.80 1.83
C VAL A 60 2.21 -2.01 2.92
N ASP A 61 2.39 -1.00 3.77
CA ASP A 61 3.25 -1.04 4.95
C ASP A 61 2.49 -0.53 6.17
N THR A 62 2.00 -1.46 6.99
CA THR A 62 1.27 -1.18 8.23
C THR A 62 2.15 -0.68 9.38
N THR A 63 3.47 -0.59 9.17
CA THR A 63 4.42 -0.07 10.17
C THR A 63 4.84 1.38 9.92
N SER A 64 4.44 1.93 8.78
CA SER A 64 4.68 3.32 8.39
C SER A 64 3.37 4.08 8.33
N GLN A 65 3.36 5.36 8.73
CA GLN A 65 2.16 6.19 8.65
C GLN A 65 1.79 6.51 7.20
N GLY A 66 0.49 6.56 6.93
CA GLY A 66 -0.03 7.09 5.67
C GLY A 66 0.27 8.58 5.52
N SER A 67 0.41 9.05 4.28
CA SER A 67 0.69 10.46 4.00
C SER A 67 0.10 10.94 2.68
N TRP A 68 0.18 12.24 2.45
CA TRP A 68 0.07 12.83 1.12
C TRP A 68 1.13 13.90 0.94
N ARG A 69 1.57 14.08 -0.31
CA ARG A 69 2.48 15.14 -0.71
C ARG A 69 1.71 16.15 -1.58
N ALA A 70 2.07 17.42 -1.48
CA ALA A 70 1.54 18.48 -2.31
C ALA A 70 2.50 18.81 -3.46
N ASN A 71 2.00 19.47 -4.51
CA ASN A 71 2.82 19.96 -5.63
C ASN A 71 4.00 20.86 -5.22
N ASN A 72 3.95 21.52 -4.06
CA ASN A 72 5.06 22.31 -3.53
C ASN A 72 6.09 21.49 -2.72
N GLY A 73 5.93 20.17 -2.65
CA GLY A 73 6.76 19.23 -1.91
C GLY A 73 6.45 19.11 -0.42
N ALA A 74 5.45 19.84 0.10
CA ALA A 74 5.01 19.68 1.49
C ALA A 74 4.38 18.30 1.68
N VAL A 75 4.80 17.59 2.72
CA VAL A 75 4.27 16.27 3.09
C VAL A 75 3.47 16.42 4.38
N THR A 76 2.27 15.84 4.39
CA THR A 76 1.45 15.72 5.60
C THR A 76 1.24 14.25 5.91
N THR A 77 1.60 13.84 7.12
CA THR A 77 1.34 12.50 7.63
C THR A 77 0.03 12.45 8.39
N TYR A 78 -0.68 11.33 8.29
CA TYR A 78 -1.85 11.05 9.11
C TYR A 78 -1.41 10.37 10.40
N ASN A 79 -2.09 10.69 11.49
CA ASN A 79 -1.84 10.08 12.79
C ASN A 79 -3.06 9.29 13.22
N ASP A 80 -2.81 8.15 13.85
CA ASP A 80 -3.85 7.30 14.40
C ASP A 80 -4.68 8.08 15.42
N THR A 81 -5.97 7.79 15.45
CA THR A 81 -6.88 8.41 16.41
C THR A 81 -7.75 7.36 17.06
N THR A 82 -8.11 7.60 18.31
CA THR A 82 -9.03 6.73 19.05
C THR A 82 -10.05 7.61 19.73
N THR A 83 -11.33 7.33 19.47
CA THR A 83 -12.45 7.95 20.16
C THR A 83 -13.15 6.92 21.05
N ALA A 84 -14.27 7.31 21.67
CA ALA A 84 -15.08 6.36 22.43
C ALA A 84 -15.79 5.33 21.54
N ASN A 85 -15.90 5.59 20.23
CA ASN A 85 -16.71 4.78 19.31
C ASN A 85 -15.87 4.05 18.27
N GLU A 86 -14.66 4.52 17.94
CA GLU A 86 -13.85 3.94 16.88
C GLU A 86 -12.34 4.15 17.12
N THR A 87 -11.54 3.26 16.55
CA THR A 87 -10.11 3.46 16.31
C THR A 87 -9.87 3.64 14.83
N ILE A 88 -9.07 4.63 14.48
CA ILE A 88 -8.64 4.91 13.11
C ILE A 88 -7.14 4.69 13.04
N ASP A 89 -6.74 3.67 12.30
CA ASP A 89 -5.35 3.33 12.05
C ASP A 89 -4.96 3.77 10.63
N TYR A 90 -3.97 4.66 10.53
CA TYR A 90 -3.43 5.12 9.26
C TYR A 90 -2.11 4.43 8.95
N PHE A 91 -2.00 3.90 7.73
CA PHE A 91 -0.80 3.22 7.28
C PHE A 91 -0.38 3.64 5.88
N TYR A 92 0.88 3.38 5.53
CA TYR A 92 1.41 3.69 4.22
C TYR A 92 0.87 2.69 3.20
N VAL A 93 0.36 3.23 2.09
CA VAL A 93 0.13 2.46 0.87
C VAL A 93 0.70 3.22 -0.31
N ASP A 94 1.03 2.54 -1.39
CA ASP A 94 1.47 3.17 -2.63
C ASP A 94 0.90 2.42 -3.82
N LEU A 95 0.30 3.15 -4.77
CA LEU A 95 -0.24 2.57 -5.99
C LEU A 95 0.92 2.27 -6.94
N ILE A 96 1.31 1.00 -7.03
CA ILE A 96 2.46 0.59 -7.83
C ILE A 96 2.09 0.12 -9.24
N SER A 97 0.81 -0.21 -9.48
CA SER A 97 0.30 -0.60 -10.80
C SER A 97 -1.21 -0.43 -10.89
N GLY A 98 -1.69 -0.12 -12.10
CA GLY A 98 -3.07 0.19 -12.41
C GLY A 98 -3.27 1.68 -12.65
N GLY A 99 -4.53 2.06 -12.84
CA GLY A 99 -4.93 3.43 -13.12
C GLY A 99 -4.81 3.87 -14.58
N LEU A 100 -5.60 4.86 -14.97
CA LEU A 100 -5.67 5.52 -16.27
C LEU A 100 -4.52 6.52 -16.47
N GLY A 101 -4.00 7.07 -15.37
CA GLY A 101 -2.95 8.08 -15.40
C GLY A 101 -3.50 9.49 -15.65
N GLU A 102 -2.63 10.49 -15.58
CA GLU A 102 -2.98 11.89 -15.80
C GLU A 102 -3.17 12.20 -17.29
N VAL A 103 -4.19 12.99 -17.62
CA VAL A 103 -4.51 13.40 -19.00
C VAL A 103 -4.11 14.86 -19.21
N ASP A 104 -3.35 15.15 -20.26
CA ASP A 104 -2.98 16.52 -20.67
C ASP A 104 -2.42 17.40 -19.53
N GLY A 105 -1.67 16.82 -18.59
CA GLY A 105 -1.10 17.56 -17.46
C GLY A 105 -2.09 17.89 -16.33
N GLY A 106 -3.34 17.42 -16.41
CA GLY A 106 -4.35 17.55 -15.35
C GLY A 106 -4.80 18.98 -15.02
N TYR A 107 -5.71 19.08 -14.04
CA TYR A 107 -6.36 20.34 -13.65
C TYR A 107 -5.83 20.92 -12.33
N PHE A 108 -5.55 20.07 -11.36
CA PHE A 108 -5.20 20.39 -9.98
C PHE A 108 -3.69 20.62 -9.79
N ASN A 109 -3.15 21.62 -10.50
CA ASN A 109 -1.70 21.89 -10.57
C ASN A 109 -1.21 23.03 -9.67
N GLY A 110 -2.11 23.63 -8.89
CA GLY A 110 -1.73 24.61 -7.86
C GLY A 110 -0.86 24.00 -6.75
N PRO A 111 -0.08 24.83 -6.03
CA PRO A 111 0.97 24.37 -5.12
C PRO A 111 0.47 23.56 -3.91
N SER A 112 -0.78 23.75 -3.50
CA SER A 112 -1.40 23.05 -2.36
C SER A 112 -2.20 21.82 -2.77
N PHE A 113 -2.38 21.55 -4.06
CA PHE A 113 -3.05 20.33 -4.50
C PHE A 113 -2.13 19.14 -4.33
N VAL A 114 -2.75 17.98 -4.11
CA VAL A 114 -2.05 16.73 -3.82
C VAL A 114 -1.39 16.21 -5.10
N ASP A 115 -0.06 16.06 -5.06
CA ASP A 115 0.69 15.44 -6.14
C ASP A 115 0.78 13.92 -5.96
N GLU A 116 0.73 13.44 -4.70
CA GLU A 116 0.79 12.02 -4.38
C GLU A 116 0.00 11.70 -3.11
N TYR A 117 -0.92 10.74 -3.20
CA TYR A 117 -1.56 10.08 -2.07
C TYR A 117 -0.82 8.77 -1.78
N ASN A 118 -0.46 8.55 -0.52
CA ASN A 118 0.10 7.30 -0.04
C ASN A 118 -0.57 6.92 1.28
N ARG A 119 -1.89 6.71 1.28
CA ARG A 119 -2.70 6.57 2.50
C ARG A 119 -3.60 5.33 2.50
N GLY A 120 -3.27 4.40 3.37
CA GLY A 120 -4.17 3.39 3.91
C GLY A 120 -4.89 3.91 5.16
N LEU A 121 -6.10 3.40 5.35
CA LEU A 121 -7.01 3.73 6.44
C LEU A 121 -7.73 2.44 6.85
N ASP A 122 -7.74 2.12 8.13
CA ASP A 122 -8.60 1.11 8.74
C ASP A 122 -9.35 1.75 9.90
N ILE A 123 -10.68 1.81 9.79
CA ILE A 123 -11.58 2.26 10.85
C ILE A 123 -12.19 1.02 11.46
N ILE A 124 -11.97 0.84 12.75
CA ILE A 124 -12.53 -0.27 13.54
C ILE A 124 -13.50 0.33 14.55
N SER A 125 -14.77 -0.02 14.40
CA SER A 125 -15.84 0.38 15.29
C SER A 125 -15.81 -0.44 16.58
N SER A 126 -15.91 0.25 17.70
CA SER A 126 -16.06 -0.38 19.01
C SER A 126 -17.52 -0.70 19.37
N THR A 127 -18.48 -0.23 18.55
CA THR A 127 -19.92 -0.34 18.82
C THR A 127 -20.66 -1.23 17.83
N ASP A 128 -20.31 -1.17 16.56
CA ASP A 128 -20.97 -1.95 15.49
C ASP A 128 -19.97 -2.26 14.37
N PRO A 129 -19.57 -3.54 14.18
CA PRO A 129 -18.63 -3.92 13.12
C PRO A 129 -19.10 -3.59 11.71
N SER A 130 -20.39 -3.30 11.49
CA SER A 130 -20.87 -2.85 10.17
C SER A 130 -20.41 -1.44 9.81
N ASP A 131 -19.94 -0.66 10.80
CA ASP A 131 -19.32 0.65 10.62
C ASP A 131 -17.81 0.56 10.32
N ASP A 132 -17.21 -0.64 10.37
CA ASP A 132 -15.80 -0.83 10.02
C ASP A 132 -15.57 -0.38 8.57
N TRP A 133 -14.44 0.25 8.30
CA TRP A 133 -14.16 0.79 6.96
C TRP A 133 -12.68 0.79 6.64
N VAL A 134 -12.33 0.16 5.53
CA VAL A 134 -10.97 0.15 5.00
C VAL A 134 -10.90 0.96 3.73
N SER A 135 -9.87 1.79 3.57
CA SER A 135 -9.60 2.48 2.31
C SER A 135 -8.12 2.63 2.00
N PHE A 136 -7.74 2.29 0.77
CA PHE A 136 -6.46 2.64 0.19
C PHE A 136 -6.66 3.80 -0.78
N LEU A 137 -5.81 4.81 -0.68
CA LEU A 137 -5.82 5.98 -1.55
C LEU A 137 -4.43 6.16 -2.16
N GLY A 138 -4.39 6.12 -3.50
CA GLY A 138 -3.18 6.29 -4.30
C GLY A 138 -3.39 7.27 -5.46
N GLY A 139 -2.30 7.59 -6.16
CA GLY A 139 -2.32 8.53 -7.27
C GLY A 139 -2.21 9.98 -6.81
N SER A 140 -2.90 10.92 -7.47
CA SER A 140 -2.82 12.37 -7.21
C SER A 140 -4.21 13.01 -7.21
N ALA A 141 -4.29 14.33 -7.01
CA ALA A 141 -5.54 15.06 -7.24
C ALA A 141 -6.01 15.00 -8.70
N ASN A 142 -5.09 14.84 -9.67
CA ASN A 142 -5.41 14.72 -11.09
C ASN A 142 -5.75 13.30 -11.52
N ASN A 143 -5.21 12.28 -10.85
CA ASN A 143 -5.44 10.87 -11.15
C ASN A 143 -5.56 10.09 -9.84
N LEU A 144 -6.78 9.93 -9.33
CA LEU A 144 -7.06 9.29 -8.06
C LEU A 144 -7.43 7.83 -8.28
N VAL A 145 -6.85 6.93 -7.48
CA VAL A 145 -7.35 5.56 -7.32
C VAL A 145 -7.65 5.32 -5.85
N GLN A 146 -8.91 5.00 -5.56
CA GLN A 146 -9.36 4.60 -4.24
C GLN A 146 -9.90 3.18 -4.27
N ILE A 147 -9.41 2.33 -3.38
CA ILE A 147 -10.01 1.03 -3.08
C ILE A 147 -10.61 1.12 -1.68
N TYR A 148 -11.81 0.60 -1.47
CA TYR A 148 -12.46 0.65 -0.18
C TYR A 148 -13.46 -0.50 0.05
N SER A 149 -13.69 -0.80 1.33
CA SER A 149 -14.71 -1.75 1.76
C SER A 149 -15.31 -1.29 3.09
N GLY A 150 -16.61 -1.56 3.28
CA GLY A 150 -17.34 -1.24 4.51
C GLY A 150 -17.88 -2.50 5.17
N GLY A 151 -17.99 -2.49 6.48
CA GLY A 151 -18.40 -3.61 7.32
C GLY A 151 -17.37 -4.73 7.44
N ILE A 152 -16.10 -4.45 7.13
CA ILE A 152 -14.98 -5.38 7.25
C ILE A 152 -13.70 -4.62 7.61
N SER A 153 -12.98 -5.10 8.62
CA SER A 153 -11.69 -4.55 9.04
C SER A 153 -10.55 -4.97 8.09
N PHE A 154 -9.41 -4.26 8.13
CA PHE A 154 -8.29 -4.61 7.26
C PHE A 154 -7.67 -5.97 7.59
N VAL A 155 -7.68 -6.38 8.86
CA VAL A 155 -7.13 -7.67 9.29
C VAL A 155 -7.93 -8.86 8.74
N ASP A 156 -9.20 -8.64 8.37
CA ASP A 156 -10.07 -9.65 7.78
C ASP A 156 -9.96 -9.73 6.25
N TRP A 157 -9.14 -8.89 5.61
CA TRP A 157 -8.85 -8.99 4.18
C TRP A 157 -7.93 -10.18 3.91
N ILE A 158 -8.52 -11.24 3.35
CA ILE A 158 -7.84 -12.44 2.89
C ILE A 158 -7.98 -12.58 1.38
N ILE A 159 -7.15 -13.42 0.76
CA ILE A 159 -7.31 -13.75 -0.66
C ILE A 159 -8.73 -14.29 -0.90
N GLY A 160 -9.43 -13.70 -1.85
CA GLY A 160 -10.84 -13.97 -2.16
C GLY A 160 -11.83 -13.00 -1.50
N THR A 161 -11.40 -12.09 -0.63
CA THR A 161 -12.29 -11.07 -0.05
C THR A 161 -12.93 -10.22 -1.16
N SER A 162 -14.26 -10.18 -1.15
CA SER A 162 -15.13 -9.52 -2.13
C SER A 162 -16.52 -9.31 -1.49
N PRO A 163 -17.29 -8.25 -1.85
CA PRO A 163 -16.93 -7.19 -2.77
C PRO A 163 -16.01 -6.14 -2.13
N ILE A 164 -15.00 -5.72 -2.89
CA ILE A 164 -14.20 -4.53 -2.58
C ILE A 164 -14.50 -3.49 -3.66
N SER A 165 -14.90 -2.30 -3.27
CA SER A 165 -15.22 -1.24 -4.24
C SER A 165 -13.94 -0.53 -4.67
N ALA A 166 -13.89 -0.09 -5.92
CA ALA A 166 -12.90 0.86 -6.37
C ALA A 166 -13.55 2.02 -7.10
N LEU A 167 -12.97 3.20 -6.90
CA LEU A 167 -13.28 4.42 -7.63
C LEU A 167 -11.96 4.94 -8.18
N GLU A 168 -11.95 5.20 -9.48
CA GLU A 168 -10.86 5.89 -10.14
C GLU A 168 -11.38 7.10 -10.90
N SER A 169 -10.63 8.20 -10.85
CA SER A 169 -10.92 9.41 -11.62
C SER A 169 -9.65 10.05 -12.16
N THR A 170 -9.68 10.47 -13.42
CA THR A 170 -8.63 11.28 -14.03
C THR A 170 -9.19 12.58 -14.62
N TYR A 171 -8.43 13.66 -14.52
CA TYR A 171 -8.80 15.00 -15.01
C TYR A 171 -7.89 15.42 -16.16
N ASP A 172 -8.44 16.15 -17.13
CA ASP A 172 -7.67 16.85 -18.16
C ASP A 172 -7.34 18.30 -17.76
N SER A 173 -6.60 19.01 -18.62
CA SER A 173 -6.23 20.42 -18.40
C SER A 173 -7.41 21.39 -18.32
N THR A 174 -8.58 21.00 -18.80
CA THR A 174 -9.81 21.82 -18.80
C THR A 174 -10.66 21.61 -17.55
N GLY A 175 -10.36 20.57 -16.77
CA GLY A 175 -11.13 20.14 -15.60
C GLY A 175 -12.26 19.16 -15.95
N ALA A 176 -12.33 18.68 -17.19
CA ALA A 176 -13.18 17.53 -17.51
C ALA A 176 -12.58 16.28 -16.86
N SER A 177 -13.45 15.33 -16.49
CA SER A 177 -13.04 14.11 -15.79
C SER A 177 -13.58 12.86 -16.45
N SER A 178 -12.76 11.81 -16.46
CA SER A 178 -13.20 10.44 -16.67
C SER A 178 -13.19 9.69 -15.34
N VAL A 179 -14.24 8.91 -15.09
CA VAL A 179 -14.49 8.22 -13.81
C VAL A 179 -14.93 6.80 -14.10
N ILE A 180 -14.36 5.85 -13.35
CA ILE A 180 -14.79 4.45 -13.34
C ILE A 180 -15.04 4.00 -11.90
N SER A 181 -16.12 3.25 -11.68
CA SER A 181 -16.24 2.39 -10.50
C SER A 181 -15.99 0.94 -10.89
N SER A 182 -15.53 0.15 -9.94
CA SER A 182 -15.34 -1.29 -10.14
C SER A 182 -15.68 -2.07 -8.88
N VAL A 183 -16.08 -3.33 -9.05
CA VAL A 183 -16.20 -4.31 -7.96
C VAL A 183 -15.04 -5.29 -8.11
N LEU A 184 -14.23 -5.36 -7.07
CA LEU A 184 -12.97 -6.09 -7.03
C LEU A 184 -13.01 -7.23 -6.03
N THR A 185 -12.05 -8.14 -6.21
CA THR A 185 -11.68 -9.22 -5.31
C THR A 185 -10.19 -9.08 -5.01
N LEU A 186 -9.80 -9.30 -3.75
CA LEU A 186 -8.38 -9.41 -3.39
C LEU A 186 -7.81 -10.73 -3.92
N GLU A 187 -7.01 -10.68 -4.98
CA GLU A 187 -6.49 -11.87 -5.65
C GLU A 187 -5.18 -12.39 -5.04
N SER A 188 -4.33 -11.49 -4.55
CA SER A 188 -3.04 -11.90 -3.99
C SER A 188 -2.49 -10.91 -3.00
N VAL A 189 -1.70 -11.44 -2.06
CA VAL A 189 -0.87 -10.70 -1.12
C VAL A 189 0.54 -11.28 -1.22
N SER A 190 1.49 -10.50 -1.72
CA SER A 190 2.87 -10.95 -1.96
C SER A 190 3.85 -10.12 -1.13
N PRO A 191 4.67 -10.73 -0.25
CA PRO A 191 5.64 -9.98 0.53
C PRO A 191 6.75 -9.41 -0.37
N VAL A 192 7.17 -8.17 -0.12
CA VAL A 192 8.34 -7.59 -0.80
C VAL A 192 9.61 -8.23 -0.23
N PRO A 193 10.46 -8.87 -1.07
CA PRO A 193 11.67 -9.51 -0.58
C PRO A 193 12.63 -8.50 0.05
N ILE A 194 13.10 -8.79 1.27
CA ILE A 194 14.19 -8.02 1.88
C ILE A 194 15.46 -8.32 1.07
N PRO A 195 16.17 -7.29 0.54
CA PRO A 195 17.36 -7.51 -0.26
C PRO A 195 18.38 -8.40 0.47
N PRO A 196 18.89 -9.47 -0.17
CA PRO A 196 19.89 -10.38 0.41
C PRO A 196 21.15 -9.67 0.92
N ALA A 197 21.42 -8.46 0.39
CA ALA A 197 22.50 -7.60 0.84
C ALA A 197 22.40 -7.27 2.35
N LEU A 198 21.21 -7.08 2.91
CA LEU A 198 21.06 -6.81 4.36
C LEU A 198 21.48 -8.01 5.21
N LEU A 199 21.18 -9.23 4.77
CA LEU A 199 21.67 -10.46 5.41
C LEU A 199 23.19 -10.63 5.23
N LEU A 200 23.73 -10.25 4.07
CA LEU A 200 25.17 -10.27 3.80
C LEU A 200 25.94 -9.26 4.66
N PHE A 201 25.40 -8.05 4.85
CA PHE A 201 25.99 -7.05 5.74
C PHE A 201 25.93 -7.50 7.21
N GLY A 202 24.79 -8.02 7.66
CA GLY A 202 24.65 -8.55 9.03
C GLY A 202 25.61 -9.70 9.31
N SER A 203 25.69 -10.68 8.40
CA SER A 203 26.62 -11.81 8.54
C SER A 203 28.09 -11.41 8.39
N GLY A 204 28.39 -10.46 7.51
CA GLY A 204 29.73 -9.91 7.31
C GLY A 204 30.26 -9.18 8.55
N LEU A 205 29.44 -8.37 9.22
CA LEU A 205 29.78 -7.71 10.48
C LEU A 205 30.07 -8.72 11.60
N LEU A 206 29.24 -9.76 11.74
CA LEU A 206 29.48 -10.84 12.71
C LEU A 206 30.80 -11.59 12.43
N GLY A 207 31.13 -11.82 11.15
CA GLY A 207 32.41 -12.40 10.74
C GLY A 207 33.62 -11.55 11.15
N LEU A 208 33.51 -10.23 11.03
CA LEU A 208 34.57 -9.28 11.42
C LEU A 208 34.80 -9.25 12.93
N PHE A 209 33.73 -9.27 13.74
CA PHE A 209 33.86 -9.35 15.20
C PHE A 209 34.48 -10.67 15.65
N GLY A 210 34.06 -11.79 15.05
CA GLY A 210 34.63 -13.12 15.32
C GLY A 210 36.11 -13.24 14.97
N TYR A 211 36.53 -12.65 13.84
CA TYR A 211 37.94 -12.59 13.44
C TYR A 211 38.79 -11.72 14.38
N SER A 212 38.25 -10.56 14.79
CA SER A 212 38.92 -9.63 15.70
C SER A 212 39.13 -10.22 17.09
N TYR A 213 38.18 -11.02 17.57
CA TYR A 213 38.27 -11.71 18.87
C TYR A 213 39.35 -12.81 18.87
N ARG A 214 39.51 -13.56 17.77
CA ARG A 214 40.56 -14.58 17.64
C ARG A 214 41.97 -14.01 17.66
N LYS A 215 42.18 -12.80 17.13
CA LYS A 215 43.51 -12.14 17.14
C LYS A 215 43.96 -11.64 18.52
N ARG A 216 43.07 -11.51 19.51
CA ARG A 216 43.41 -11.06 20.88
C ARG A 216 43.78 -12.19 21.84
N ILE A 217 43.54 -13.44 21.45
CA ILE A 217 43.75 -14.64 22.30
C ILE A 217 45.02 -15.42 21.90
N ASN A 218 45.66 -15.04 20.79
CA ASN A 218 47.00 -15.47 20.39
C ASN A 218 47.99 -14.33 20.60
#